data_AF-A0A1U7EWQ3-F1
#
_entry.id   AF-A0A1U7EWQ3-F1
#
_cell.length_a   1.000
_cell.length_b   1.000
_cell.length_c   1.000
_cell.angle_alpha   90.00
_cell.angle_beta   90.00
_cell.angle_gamma   90.00
#
_symmetry.space_group_name_H-M   'P 1'
#
loop_
_entity.id
_entity.type
_entity.pdbx_description
1 polymer ?
#
loop_
_entity_poly.entity_id
_entity_poly.type
_entity_poly.pdbx_seq_one_letter_code
_entity_poly.pdbx_strand_id
1 'polypeptide(L)'
;MKLPRPSVRNQRRLTAGMRLLLAGIVVYGLVYGQPKAITNGLLSLAITFVPAVMERNYGIPLDPWLGLWITLAVFLHTMGSAGLYGHFEWWDHLTHAMSASLVAGAGYTFARAVDLHNDRIHIPRRFFFVYVLVVVLAFGVVWELFEFGLDVAADATGIEMPLAQHGLDDTVRDLIFNSLGALAVATFGQAHLSGVAEKIQTSLTAR
;
A
#
# COMPACT_ATOMS: atom_id res chain seq x y z
N MET A 1 -12.53 -20.63 6.14
CA MET A 1 -11.94 -20.35 7.47
C MET A 1 -11.97 -18.84 7.66
N LYS A 2 -12.53 -18.29 8.76
CA LYS A 2 -12.45 -16.84 9.03
C LYS A 2 -11.02 -16.54 9.49
N LEU A 3 -10.32 -15.66 8.79
CA LEU A 3 -8.98 -15.24 9.18
C LEU A 3 -9.04 -14.56 10.57
N PRO A 4 -8.03 -14.76 11.43
CA PRO A 4 -7.96 -14.03 12.68
C PRO A 4 -7.87 -12.53 12.38
N ARG A 5 -8.94 -11.81 12.68
CA ARG A 5 -9.01 -10.34 12.55
C ARG A 5 -9.10 -9.74 13.95
N PRO A 6 -8.31 -8.70 14.29
CA PRO A 6 -8.51 -7.96 15.51
C PRO A 6 -9.94 -7.41 15.57
N SER A 7 -10.48 -7.26 16.77
CA SER A 7 -11.79 -6.62 16.94
C SER A 7 -11.77 -5.20 16.36
N VAL A 8 -12.92 -4.70 15.89
CA VAL A 8 -13.04 -3.33 15.35
C VAL A 8 -12.50 -2.28 16.33
N ARG A 9 -12.71 -2.49 17.64
CA ARG A 9 -12.15 -1.65 18.70
C ARG A 9 -10.63 -1.65 18.70
N ASN A 10 -10.00 -2.82 18.56
CA ASN A 10 -8.55 -2.94 18.53
C ASN A 10 -7.97 -2.34 17.24
N GLN A 11 -8.60 -2.56 16.09
CA GLN A 11 -8.17 -1.95 14.83
C GLN A 11 -8.17 -0.42 14.94
N ARG A 12 -9.25 0.18 15.47
CA ARG A 12 -9.32 1.63 15.70
C ARG A 12 -8.24 2.14 16.65
N ARG A 13 -7.95 1.39 17.72
CA ARG A 13 -6.88 1.74 18.69
C ARG A 13 -5.50 1.70 18.06
N LEU A 14 -5.20 0.66 17.27
CA LEU A 14 -3.93 0.54 16.55
C LEU A 14 -3.76 1.67 15.53
N THR A 15 -4.79 1.94 14.71
CA THR A 15 -4.80 3.07 13.77
C THR A 15 -4.59 4.39 14.49
N ALA A 16 -5.27 4.64 15.60
CA ALA A 16 -5.11 5.87 16.38
C ALA A 16 -3.69 6.00 16.94
N GLY A 17 -3.12 4.91 17.48
CA GLY A 17 -1.74 4.89 17.96
C GLY A 17 -0.73 5.24 16.87
N MET A 18 -0.84 4.62 15.69
CA MET A 18 0.03 4.93 14.55
C MET A 18 -0.11 6.38 14.09
N ARG A 19 -1.34 6.92 14.02
CA ARG A 19 -1.57 8.33 13.68
C ARG A 19 -0.94 9.28 14.71
N LEU A 20 -1.03 8.97 16.00
CA LEU A 20 -0.39 9.78 17.04
C LEU A 20 1.13 9.77 16.89
N LEU A 21 1.73 8.62 16.58
CA LEU A 21 3.17 8.52 16.33
C LEU A 21 3.59 9.29 15.08
N LEU A 22 2.82 9.20 13.98
CA LEU A 22 3.07 10.00 12.77
C LEU A 22 2.98 11.51 13.06
N ALA A 23 1.99 11.95 13.83
CA ALA A 23 1.89 13.34 14.27
C ALA A 23 3.11 13.74 15.12
N GLY A 24 3.60 12.84 15.98
CA GLY A 24 4.85 13.00 16.72
C GLY A 24 6.07 13.20 15.81
N ILE A 25 6.18 12.44 14.72
CA ILE A 25 7.26 12.58 13.71
C ILE A 25 7.18 13.95 13.03
N VAL A 26 5.97 14.42 12.67
CA VAL A 26 5.79 15.75 12.09
C VAL A 26 6.20 16.84 13.08
N VAL A 27 5.78 16.75 14.34
CA VAL A 27 6.17 17.70 15.39
C VAL A 27 7.68 17.69 15.60
N TYR A 28 8.30 16.50 15.67
CA TYR A 28 9.75 16.37 15.74
C TYR A 28 10.43 17.06 14.56
N GLY A 29 9.94 16.82 13.33
CA GLY A 29 10.49 17.45 12.15
C GLY A 29 10.38 18.97 12.16
N LEU A 30 9.26 19.52 12.66
CA LEU A 30 9.08 20.96 12.83
C LEU A 30 10.03 21.56 13.88
N VAL A 31 10.23 20.87 15.02
CA VAL A 31 11.08 21.34 16.12
C VAL A 31 12.56 21.31 15.77
N TYR A 32 13.01 20.27 15.06
CA TYR A 32 14.42 20.04 14.72
C TYR A 32 14.78 20.42 13.28
N GLY A 33 13.85 21.02 12.54
CA GLY A 33 14.07 21.46 11.16
C GLY A 33 14.44 20.33 10.21
N GLN A 34 13.67 19.22 10.23
CA GLN A 34 13.88 18.04 9.38
C GLN A 34 12.79 17.98 8.28
N PRO A 35 13.03 18.51 7.07
CA PRO A 35 12.03 18.61 6.02
C PRO A 35 11.43 17.26 5.64
N LYS A 36 12.27 16.22 5.46
CA LYS A 36 11.83 14.85 5.14
C LYS A 36 10.82 14.28 6.13
N ALA A 37 11.07 14.47 7.43
CA ALA A 37 10.16 14.01 8.49
C ALA A 37 8.81 14.75 8.42
N ILE A 38 8.82 16.05 8.11
CA ILE A 38 7.60 16.85 7.97
C ILE A 38 6.81 16.38 6.75
N THR A 39 7.43 16.30 5.57
CA THR A 39 6.76 15.97 4.31
C THR A 39 6.20 14.55 4.33
N ASN A 40 7.00 13.55 4.72
CA ASN A 40 6.57 12.16 4.73
C ASN A 40 5.55 11.91 5.84
N GLY A 41 5.74 12.52 7.00
CA GLY A 41 4.77 12.44 8.10
C GLY A 41 3.40 13.04 7.74
N LEU A 42 3.37 14.22 7.11
CA LEU A 42 2.12 14.86 6.67
C LEU A 42 1.43 14.06 5.57
N LEU A 43 2.17 13.60 4.56
CA LEU A 43 1.63 12.79 3.47
C LEU A 43 1.03 11.49 4.00
N SER A 44 1.77 10.77 4.85
CA SER A 44 1.30 9.54 5.47
C SER A 44 0.08 9.76 6.34
N LEU A 45 0.05 10.80 7.17
CA LEU A 45 -1.15 11.18 7.94
C LEU A 45 -2.35 11.38 7.04
N ALA A 46 -2.21 12.16 5.96
CA ALA A 46 -3.28 12.41 5.00
C ALA A 46 -3.80 11.10 4.39
N ILE A 47 -2.89 10.20 3.97
CA ILE A 47 -3.27 8.88 3.42
C ILE A 47 -4.07 8.06 4.43
N THR A 48 -3.74 8.12 5.74
CA THR A 48 -4.50 7.38 6.74
C THR A 48 -5.98 7.77 6.80
N PHE A 49 -6.35 8.98 6.35
CA PHE A 49 -7.73 9.47 6.34
C PHE A 49 -8.50 9.14 5.06
N VAL A 50 -7.82 8.69 4.01
CA VAL A 50 -8.45 8.33 2.72
C VAL A 50 -9.64 7.39 2.90
N PRO A 51 -9.57 6.29 3.69
CA PRO A 51 -10.72 5.41 3.85
C PRO A 51 -11.95 6.09 4.44
N ALA A 52 -11.75 6.97 5.43
CA ALA A 52 -12.84 7.71 6.06
C ALA A 52 -13.46 8.75 5.12
N VAL A 53 -12.64 9.37 4.27
CA VAL A 53 -13.11 10.30 3.23
C VAL A 53 -13.91 9.56 2.15
N MET A 54 -13.45 8.38 1.72
CA MET A 54 -14.16 7.54 0.76
C MET A 54 -15.54 7.11 1.28
N GLU A 55 -15.62 6.69 2.54
CA GLU A 55 -16.89 6.31 3.17
C GLU A 55 -17.82 7.51 3.33
N ARG A 56 -17.32 8.64 3.84
CA ARG A 56 -18.14 9.83 4.14
C ARG A 56 -18.62 10.57 2.90
N ASN A 57 -17.75 10.77 1.91
CA ASN A 57 -18.02 11.66 0.78
C ASN A 57 -18.54 10.91 -0.46
N TYR A 58 -18.18 9.63 -0.61
CA TYR A 58 -18.53 8.83 -1.79
C TYR A 58 -19.41 7.63 -1.45
N GLY A 59 -19.71 7.40 -0.15
CA GLY A 59 -20.55 6.28 0.28
C GLY A 59 -19.94 4.91 0.00
N ILE A 60 -18.61 4.83 -0.19
CA ILE A 60 -17.91 3.57 -0.47
C ILE A 60 -17.61 2.88 0.87
N PRO A 61 -18.30 1.79 1.25
CA PRO A 61 -18.05 1.11 2.51
C PRO A 61 -16.70 0.37 2.42
N LEU A 62 -15.71 0.83 3.19
CA LEU A 62 -14.40 0.18 3.25
C LEU A 62 -14.28 -0.66 4.53
N ASP A 63 -13.78 -1.88 4.40
CA ASP A 63 -13.52 -2.76 5.54
C ASP A 63 -12.52 -2.07 6.49
N PRO A 64 -12.82 -1.92 7.80
CA PRO A 64 -11.88 -1.36 8.77
C PRO A 64 -10.49 -2.01 8.75
N TRP A 65 -10.42 -3.28 8.35
CA TRP A 65 -9.17 -4.00 8.16
C TRP A 65 -8.29 -3.39 7.05
N LEU A 66 -8.90 -2.97 5.94
CA LEU A 66 -8.19 -2.27 4.86
C LEU A 66 -7.66 -0.93 5.35
N GLY A 67 -8.44 -0.19 6.12
CA GLY A 67 -7.99 1.07 6.72
C GLY A 67 -6.79 0.88 7.66
N LEU A 68 -6.79 -0.18 8.47
CA LEU A 68 -5.66 -0.55 9.31
C LEU A 68 -4.43 -0.92 8.46
N TRP A 69 -4.62 -1.70 7.40
CA TRP A 69 -3.54 -2.13 6.51
C TRP A 69 -2.88 -0.95 5.78
N ILE A 70 -3.67 -0.04 5.22
CA ILE A 70 -3.18 1.21 4.62
C ILE A 70 -2.39 2.01 5.65
N THR A 71 -2.95 2.19 6.84
CA THR A 71 -2.29 2.94 7.93
C THR A 71 -0.95 2.30 8.31
N LEU A 72 -0.90 0.98 8.41
CA LEU A 72 0.31 0.25 8.77
C LEU A 72 1.42 0.44 7.73
N ALA A 73 1.10 0.35 6.43
CA ALA A 73 2.11 0.50 5.39
C ALA A 73 2.73 1.89 5.39
N VAL A 74 1.91 2.95 5.39
CA VAL A 74 2.43 4.34 5.40
C VAL A 74 3.14 4.68 6.71
N PHE A 75 2.70 4.08 7.83
CA PHE A 75 3.39 4.21 9.10
C PHE A 75 4.79 3.59 9.06
N LEU A 76 4.92 2.35 8.60
CA LEU A 76 6.22 1.66 8.50
C LEU A 76 7.18 2.39 7.56
N HIS A 77 6.69 2.85 6.41
CA HIS A 77 7.49 3.63 5.46
C HIS A 77 7.98 4.95 6.10
N THR A 78 7.10 5.70 6.77
CA THR A 78 7.50 6.96 7.43
C THR A 78 8.51 6.74 8.55
N MET A 79 8.36 5.66 9.32
CA MET A 79 9.35 5.27 10.33
C MET A 79 10.70 4.92 9.69
N GLY A 80 10.67 4.28 8.51
CA GLY A 80 11.82 4.05 7.63
C GLY A 80 12.54 5.35 7.29
N SER A 81 11.82 6.28 6.67
CA SER A 81 12.37 7.59 6.27
C SER A 81 12.84 8.43 7.47
N ALA A 82 12.22 8.26 8.64
CA ALA A 82 12.62 8.94 9.87
C ALA A 82 13.90 8.36 10.51
N GLY A 83 14.49 7.30 9.93
CA GLY A 83 15.82 6.83 10.27
C GLY A 83 15.98 5.30 10.28
N LEU A 84 14.90 4.52 10.28
CA LEU A 84 15.02 3.06 10.38
C LEU A 84 15.65 2.42 9.14
N TYR A 85 15.54 3.04 7.96
CA TYR A 85 16.26 2.59 6.77
C TYR A 85 17.78 2.57 6.97
N GLY A 86 18.32 3.54 7.70
CA GLY A 86 19.75 3.60 8.02
C GLY A 86 20.20 2.70 9.18
N HIS A 87 19.27 2.15 9.96
CA HIS A 87 19.59 1.33 11.14
C HIS A 87 19.34 -0.16 10.94
N PHE A 88 18.39 -0.53 10.08
CA PHE A 88 17.96 -1.91 9.88
C PHE A 88 17.83 -2.20 8.38
N GLU A 89 18.79 -2.95 7.84
CA GLU A 89 18.86 -3.28 6.40
C GLU A 89 17.60 -3.99 5.85
N TRP A 90 16.85 -4.70 6.71
CA TRP A 90 15.62 -5.38 6.30
C TRP A 90 14.38 -4.49 6.33
N TRP A 91 14.46 -3.30 6.94
CA TRP A 91 13.30 -2.42 7.11
C TRP A 91 12.77 -1.94 5.77
N ASP A 92 13.71 -1.61 4.88
CA ASP A 92 13.39 -1.18 3.52
C ASP A 92 12.62 -2.27 2.75
N HIS A 93 13.20 -3.46 2.68
CA HIS A 93 12.57 -4.65 2.13
C HIS A 93 11.15 -4.93 2.68
N LEU A 94 10.95 -4.76 3.99
CA LEU A 94 9.62 -4.90 4.61
C LEU A 94 8.65 -3.84 4.07
N THR A 95 9.08 -2.58 4.00
CA THR A 95 8.23 -1.49 3.51
C THR A 95 7.87 -1.64 2.04
N HIS A 96 8.79 -2.13 1.20
CA HIS A 96 8.53 -2.46 -0.20
C HIS A 96 7.52 -3.60 -0.32
N ALA A 97 7.72 -4.71 0.39
CA ALA A 97 6.75 -5.81 0.39
C ALA A 97 5.36 -5.39 0.89
N MET A 98 5.29 -4.55 1.94
CA MET A 98 4.04 -4.03 2.47
C MET A 98 3.34 -3.07 1.51
N SER A 99 4.06 -2.15 0.87
CA SER A 99 3.51 -1.21 -0.11
C SER A 99 3.04 -1.95 -1.36
N ALA A 100 3.84 -2.88 -1.87
CA ALA A 100 3.49 -3.76 -2.99
C ALA A 100 2.22 -4.57 -2.71
N SER A 101 2.02 -5.01 -1.47
CA SER A 101 0.81 -5.74 -1.09
C SER A 101 -0.47 -4.87 -1.18
N LEU A 102 -0.37 -3.57 -0.89
CA LEU A 102 -1.47 -2.62 -1.08
C LEU A 102 -1.74 -2.36 -2.57
N VAL A 103 -0.68 -2.16 -3.36
CA VAL A 103 -0.78 -2.00 -4.82
C VAL A 103 -1.43 -3.24 -5.45
N ALA A 104 -1.02 -4.44 -5.01
CA ALA A 104 -1.60 -5.71 -5.43
C ALA A 104 -3.10 -5.78 -5.09
N GLY A 105 -3.49 -5.39 -3.88
CA GLY A 105 -4.88 -5.35 -3.44
C GLY A 105 -5.72 -4.35 -4.24
N ALA A 106 -5.18 -3.16 -4.53
CA ALA A 106 -5.83 -2.15 -5.35
C ALA A 106 -6.00 -2.63 -6.79
N GLY A 107 -4.94 -3.17 -7.41
CA GLY A 107 -4.99 -3.74 -8.76
C GLY A 107 -5.98 -4.89 -8.88
N TYR A 108 -5.98 -5.80 -7.89
CA TYR A 108 -6.96 -6.89 -7.80
C TYR A 108 -8.40 -6.35 -7.73
N THR A 109 -8.64 -5.39 -6.85
CA THR A 109 -9.97 -4.79 -6.65
C THR A 109 -10.46 -4.12 -7.93
N PHE A 110 -9.59 -3.38 -8.62
CA PHE A 110 -9.90 -2.73 -9.89
C PHE A 110 -10.28 -3.76 -10.97
N ALA A 111 -9.44 -4.76 -11.21
CA ALA A 111 -9.72 -5.76 -12.23
C ALA A 111 -10.98 -6.58 -11.91
N ARG A 112 -11.24 -6.87 -10.63
CA ARG A 112 -12.48 -7.54 -10.23
C ARG A 112 -13.70 -6.65 -10.41
N ALA A 113 -13.59 -5.35 -10.16
CA ALA A 113 -14.67 -4.41 -10.44
C ALA A 113 -15.00 -4.37 -11.94
N VAL A 114 -13.98 -4.35 -12.82
CA VAL A 114 -14.18 -4.40 -14.28
C VAL A 114 -14.86 -5.70 -14.71
N ASP A 115 -14.34 -6.86 -14.26
CA ASP A 115 -14.87 -8.19 -14.58
C ASP A 115 -16.31 -8.41 -14.06
N LEU A 116 -16.69 -7.76 -12.94
CA LEU A 116 -18.03 -7.88 -12.38
C LEU A 116 -19.07 -6.91 -12.99
N HIS A 117 -18.63 -5.75 -13.48
CA HIS A 117 -19.55 -4.69 -13.96
C HIS A 117 -19.54 -4.56 -15.49
N ASN A 118 -18.85 -5.44 -16.21
CA ASN A 118 -18.81 -5.42 -17.66
C ASN A 118 -19.01 -6.84 -18.22
N ASP A 119 -20.21 -7.11 -18.73
CA ASP A 119 -20.58 -8.43 -19.26
C ASP A 119 -19.74 -8.87 -20.47
N ARG A 120 -19.00 -7.96 -21.12
CA ARG A 120 -18.13 -8.26 -22.27
C ARG A 120 -16.70 -8.61 -21.85
N ILE A 121 -16.32 -8.33 -20.61
CA ILE A 121 -14.96 -8.54 -20.11
C ILE A 121 -15.02 -9.65 -19.07
N HIS A 122 -14.50 -10.82 -19.43
CA HIS A 122 -14.29 -11.92 -18.49
C HIS A 122 -12.79 -12.15 -18.29
N ILE A 123 -12.33 -12.07 -17.04
CA ILE A 123 -10.94 -12.28 -16.66
C ILE A 123 -10.81 -13.64 -15.97
N PRO A 124 -10.20 -14.65 -16.62
CA PRO A 124 -10.03 -15.96 -16.00
C PRO A 124 -9.20 -15.89 -14.72
N ARG A 125 -9.56 -16.69 -13.71
CA ARG A 125 -8.83 -16.77 -12.43
C ARG A 125 -7.31 -16.95 -12.58
N ARG A 126 -6.86 -17.80 -13.50
CA ARG A 126 -5.42 -18.02 -13.75
C ARG A 126 -4.73 -16.77 -14.29
N PHE A 127 -5.44 -15.99 -15.10
CA PHE A 127 -4.94 -14.73 -15.64
C PHE A 127 -4.86 -13.64 -14.55
N PHE A 128 -5.82 -13.61 -13.63
CA PHE A 128 -5.82 -12.68 -12.48
C PHE A 128 -4.52 -12.75 -11.67
N PHE A 129 -3.98 -13.95 -11.45
CA PHE A 129 -2.72 -14.12 -10.71
C PHE A 129 -1.56 -13.40 -11.42
N VAL A 130 -1.40 -13.65 -12.72
CA VAL A 130 -0.34 -13.01 -13.53
C VAL A 130 -0.58 -11.51 -13.65
N TYR A 131 -1.82 -11.09 -13.84
CA TYR A 131 -2.21 -9.68 -13.91
C TYR A 131 -1.77 -8.91 -12.66
N VAL A 132 -2.02 -9.43 -11.45
CA VAL A 132 -1.62 -8.76 -10.20
C VAL A 132 -0.10 -8.62 -10.12
N LEU A 133 0.66 -9.66 -10.48
CA LEU A 133 2.13 -9.59 -10.51
C LEU A 133 2.62 -8.50 -11.47
N VAL A 134 2.05 -8.45 -12.68
CA VAL A 134 2.41 -7.44 -13.69
C VAL A 134 2.09 -6.03 -13.22
N VAL A 135 0.91 -5.82 -12.63
CA VAL A 135 0.52 -4.49 -12.11
C VAL A 135 1.48 -4.02 -11.02
N VAL A 136 1.83 -4.90 -10.08
CA VAL A 136 2.74 -4.54 -9.00
C VAL A 136 4.15 -4.26 -9.52
N LEU A 137 4.67 -5.09 -10.42
CA LEU A 137 5.98 -4.87 -11.03
C LEU A 137 6.02 -3.59 -11.86
N ALA A 138 4.98 -3.32 -12.65
CA ALA A 138 4.88 -2.09 -13.44
C ALA A 138 4.82 -0.86 -12.52
N PHE A 139 4.05 -0.93 -11.44
CA PHE A 139 4.03 0.14 -10.43
C PHE A 139 5.39 0.31 -9.75
N GLY A 140 6.07 -0.80 -9.40
CA GLY A 140 7.42 -0.77 -8.85
C GLY A 140 8.38 -0.02 -9.77
N VAL A 141 8.42 -0.36 -11.06
CA VAL A 141 9.25 0.38 -12.04
C VAL A 141 8.89 1.87 -12.10
N VAL A 142 7.60 2.21 -12.09
CA VAL A 142 7.17 3.62 -12.06
C VAL A 142 7.62 4.33 -10.79
N TRP A 143 7.62 3.64 -9.65
CA TRP A 143 8.08 4.17 -8.37
C TRP A 143 9.58 4.49 -8.39
N GLU A 144 10.41 3.56 -8.86
CA GLU A 144 11.86 3.77 -9.01
C GLU A 144 12.19 4.95 -9.93
N LEU A 145 11.45 5.08 -11.04
CA LEU A 145 11.59 6.20 -11.96
C LEU A 145 11.14 7.52 -11.34
N PHE A 146 10.15 7.49 -10.45
CA PHE A 146 9.70 8.65 -9.71
C PHE A 146 10.76 9.12 -8.71
N GLU A 147 11.38 8.21 -7.96
CA GLU A 147 12.49 8.51 -7.04
C GLU A 147 13.70 9.06 -7.79
N PHE A 148 14.10 8.42 -8.88
CA PHE A 148 15.14 8.94 -9.76
C PHE A 148 14.81 10.35 -10.29
N GLY A 149 13.55 10.59 -10.66
CA GLY A 149 13.09 11.91 -11.09
C GLY A 149 13.17 12.96 -9.99
N LEU A 150 12.92 12.58 -8.73
CA LEU A 150 13.10 13.45 -7.58
C LEU A 150 14.58 13.77 -7.35
N ASP A 151 15.49 12.81 -7.50
CA ASP A 151 16.93 13.07 -7.39
C ASP A 151 17.41 14.08 -8.45
N VAL A 152 16.97 13.91 -9.70
CA VAL A 152 17.28 14.86 -10.79
C VAL A 152 16.74 16.26 -10.46
N ALA A 153 15.55 16.36 -9.89
CA ALA A 153 15.00 17.64 -9.45
C ALA A 153 15.78 18.24 -8.28
N ALA A 154 16.18 17.42 -7.30
CA ALA A 154 16.98 17.83 -6.16
C ALA A 154 18.32 18.41 -6.59
N ASP A 155 19.02 17.73 -7.52
CA ASP A 155 20.29 18.18 -8.08
C ASP A 155 20.15 19.49 -8.87
N ALA A 156 19.04 19.66 -9.59
CA ALA A 156 18.80 20.86 -10.39
C ALA A 156 18.41 22.09 -9.55
N THR A 157 17.66 21.90 -8.45
CA THR A 157 17.12 23.01 -7.65
C THR A 157 17.83 23.23 -6.32
N GLY A 158 18.64 22.27 -5.87
CA GLY A 158 19.24 22.25 -4.53
C GLY A 158 18.21 22.04 -3.40
N ILE A 159 17.00 21.58 -3.72
CA ILE A 159 15.93 21.35 -2.73
C ILE A 159 16.01 19.89 -2.30
N GLU A 160 16.03 19.65 -0.99
CA GLU A 160 15.99 18.30 -0.47
C GLU A 160 14.63 17.64 -0.76
N MET A 161 14.65 16.51 -1.46
CA MET A 161 13.44 15.76 -1.82
C MET A 161 13.05 14.75 -0.74
N PRO A 162 11.74 14.47 -0.60
CA PRO A 162 11.20 13.58 0.42
C PRO A 162 11.61 12.10 0.26
N LEU A 163 11.96 11.71 -0.96
CA LEU A 163 12.33 10.37 -1.40
C LEU A 163 13.53 10.48 -2.34
N ALA A 164 14.31 9.42 -2.46
CA ALA A 164 15.52 9.37 -3.26
C ALA A 164 15.80 7.93 -3.72
N GLN A 165 16.46 7.78 -4.87
CA GLN A 165 16.90 6.50 -5.42
C GLN A 165 18.27 6.13 -4.80
N HIS A 166 18.44 4.88 -4.37
CA HIS A 166 19.66 4.47 -3.65
C HIS A 166 20.60 3.55 -4.44
N GLY A 167 20.60 3.67 -5.77
CA GLY A 167 21.46 2.92 -6.68
C GLY A 167 20.84 1.62 -7.22
N LEU A 168 21.48 1.00 -8.20
CA LEU A 168 20.89 -0.12 -8.96
C LEU A 168 20.65 -1.38 -8.10
N ASP A 169 21.55 -1.65 -7.14
CA ASP A 169 21.41 -2.82 -6.26
C ASP A 169 20.15 -2.73 -5.38
N ASP A 170 19.78 -1.51 -4.97
CA ASP A 170 18.58 -1.22 -4.19
C ASP A 170 17.33 -1.44 -5.02
N THR A 171 17.24 -0.78 -6.18
CA THR A 171 16.16 -0.96 -7.17
C THR A 171 15.89 -2.44 -7.50
N VAL A 172 16.94 -3.25 -7.69
CA VAL A 172 16.77 -4.68 -7.96
C VAL A 172 16.17 -5.41 -6.77
N ARG A 173 16.62 -5.10 -5.54
CA ARG A 173 16.05 -5.68 -4.31
C ARG A 173 14.60 -5.25 -4.13
N ASP A 174 14.28 -3.99 -4.41
CA ASP A 174 12.92 -3.47 -4.32
C ASP A 174 11.97 -4.18 -5.25
N LEU A 175 12.36 -4.41 -6.50
CA LEU A 175 11.57 -5.21 -7.44
C LEU A 175 11.39 -6.66 -6.97
N ILE A 176 12.40 -7.26 -6.30
CA ILE A 176 12.28 -8.59 -5.69
C ILE A 176 11.27 -8.58 -4.54
N PHE A 177 11.38 -7.65 -3.60
CA PHE A 177 10.46 -7.58 -2.45
C PHE A 177 9.04 -7.16 -2.86
N ASN A 178 8.92 -6.31 -3.88
CA ASN A 178 7.66 -6.01 -4.52
C ASN A 178 7.01 -7.28 -5.11
N SER A 179 7.81 -8.13 -5.76
CA SER A 179 7.34 -9.43 -6.27
C SER A 179 6.87 -10.36 -5.15
N LEU A 180 7.57 -10.39 -4.01
CA LEU A 180 7.18 -11.20 -2.85
C LEU A 180 5.85 -10.71 -2.24
N GLY A 181 5.68 -9.40 -2.09
CA GLY A 181 4.42 -8.80 -1.64
C GLY A 181 3.27 -9.09 -2.60
N ALA A 182 3.52 -8.98 -3.92
CA ALA A 182 2.55 -9.31 -4.96
C ALA A 182 2.16 -10.79 -4.91
N LEU A 183 3.13 -11.70 -4.75
CA LEU A 183 2.91 -13.14 -4.65
C LEU A 183 2.05 -13.49 -3.43
N ALA A 184 2.34 -12.89 -2.27
CA ALA A 184 1.56 -13.10 -1.06
C ALA A 184 0.09 -12.69 -1.26
N VAL A 185 -0.17 -11.53 -1.88
CA VAL A 185 -1.53 -11.07 -2.14
C VAL A 185 -2.22 -11.87 -3.25
N ALA A 186 -1.52 -12.19 -4.34
CA ALA A 186 -2.08 -12.95 -5.45
C ALA A 186 -2.47 -14.38 -5.02
N THR A 187 -1.61 -15.05 -4.24
CA THR A 187 -1.92 -16.37 -3.66
C THR A 187 -3.06 -16.27 -2.67
N PHE A 188 -3.05 -15.29 -1.77
CA PHE A 188 -4.12 -15.06 -0.80
C PHE A 188 -5.47 -14.79 -1.49
N GLY A 189 -5.50 -13.91 -2.49
CA GLY A 189 -6.69 -13.57 -3.27
C GLY A 189 -7.24 -14.77 -4.03
N GLN A 190 -6.37 -15.59 -4.64
CA GLN A 190 -6.77 -16.86 -5.25
C GLN A 190 -7.37 -17.83 -4.22
N ALA A 191 -6.79 -17.98 -3.03
CA ALA A 191 -7.27 -18.95 -2.04
C ALA A 191 -8.55 -18.52 -1.32
N HIS A 192 -8.76 -17.21 -1.08
CA HIS A 192 -9.80 -16.73 -0.17
C HIS A 192 -10.93 -15.93 -0.83
N LEU A 193 -10.70 -15.24 -1.94
CA LEU A 193 -11.70 -14.35 -2.55
C LEU A 193 -12.43 -14.99 -3.73
N SER A 194 -11.75 -15.89 -4.41
CA SER A 194 -12.26 -16.56 -5.61
C SER A 194 -13.50 -17.43 -5.32
N GLY A 195 -13.51 -18.18 -4.22
CA GLY A 195 -14.65 -19.01 -3.81
C GLY A 195 -15.80 -18.27 -3.13
N VAL A 196 -15.60 -17.00 -2.73
CA VAL A 196 -16.65 -16.18 -2.11
C VAL A 196 -17.52 -15.52 -3.17
N ALA A 197 -16.90 -15.00 -4.23
CA ALA A 197 -17.64 -14.33 -5.29
C ALA A 197 -18.51 -15.31 -6.12
N GLU A 198 -18.00 -16.52 -6.40
CA GLU A 198 -18.80 -17.61 -7.00
C GLU A 198 -20.00 -17.97 -6.12
N LYS A 199 -19.81 -18.12 -4.80
CA LYS A 199 -20.91 -18.43 -3.87
C LYS A 199 -21.98 -17.33 -3.81
N ILE A 200 -21.56 -16.06 -3.84
CA ILE A 200 -22.49 -14.93 -3.85
C ILE A 200 -23.28 -14.90 -5.16
N GLN A 201 -22.61 -15.08 -6.30
CA GLN A 201 -23.25 -15.13 -7.61
C GLN A 201 -24.27 -16.28 -7.67
N THR A 202 -23.89 -17.50 -7.27
CA THR A 202 -24.81 -18.64 -7.22
C THR A 202 -26.00 -18.39 -6.30
N SER A 203 -25.81 -17.69 -5.17
CA SER A 203 -26.92 -17.37 -4.25
C SER A 203 -27.87 -16.29 -4.78
N LEU A 204 -27.38 -15.39 -5.64
CA LEU A 204 -28.18 -14.34 -6.27
C LEU A 204 -28.93 -14.83 -7.51
N THR A 205 -28.37 -15.82 -8.23
CA THR A 205 -29.02 -16.43 -9.41
C THR A 205 -29.93 -17.63 -9.06
N ALA A 206 -29.90 -18.11 -7.82
CA ALA A 206 -30.78 -19.16 -7.32
C ALA A 206 -32.12 -18.65 -6.74
N ARG A 207 -32.39 -17.34 -6.88
CA ARG A 207 -33.69 -16.71 -6.65
C ARG A 207 -34.33 -16.35 -7.98
#